data_AF-A0A7J4N5B5-F1
#
_entry.id   AF-A0A7J4N5B5-F1
#
_cell.length_a   1.000
_cell.length_b   1.000
_cell.length_c   1.000
_cell.angle_alpha   90.00
_cell.angle_beta   90.00
_cell.angle_gamma   90.00
#
_symmetry.space_group_name_H-M   'P 1'
#
loop_
_entity.id
_entity.type
_entity.pdbx_description
1 polymer ?
#
loop_
_entity_poly.entity_id
_entity_poly.type
_entity_poly.pdbx_seq_one_letter_code
_entity_poly.pdbx_strand_id
1 'polypeptide(L)'
;MKKQGFDIHRLTLTGYLRALSDMNVLKEKDVPPAKIYTPIKGKERDIYLKVAEQSKILALDKYPELTLYTLYKLFKRPIFKEELERAGIFEFSPGVQAKEEEIADARKFMQKTGFKIPTSSKAYVPMNEDLEDMFHILLVQMLVSDSECSYLVKETKQAKLDL
;
A
#
# COMPACT_ATOMS: atom_id res chain seq x y z
N MET A 1 -12.69 8.27 33.93
CA MET A 1 -13.79 8.15 32.94
C MET A 1 -15.15 8.69 33.41
N LYS A 2 -15.37 9.08 34.68
CA LYS A 2 -16.59 9.83 35.09
C LYS A 2 -16.62 11.32 34.68
N LYS A 3 -15.55 11.86 34.09
CA LYS A 3 -15.45 13.28 33.70
C LYS A 3 -15.88 13.59 32.26
N GLN A 4 -16.28 12.57 31.47
CA GLN A 4 -16.72 12.74 30.06
C GLN A 4 -18.14 12.21 29.79
N GLY A 5 -18.92 11.84 30.81
CA GLY A 5 -20.37 11.58 30.66
C GLY A 5 -20.79 10.25 30.04
N PHE A 6 -19.87 9.32 29.75
CA PHE A 6 -20.22 8.00 29.20
C PHE A 6 -20.38 6.96 30.32
N ASP A 7 -21.63 6.62 30.67
CA ASP A 7 -21.98 5.55 31.59
C ASP A 7 -22.10 4.21 30.83
N ILE A 8 -20.98 3.74 30.28
CA ILE A 8 -20.96 2.47 29.54
C ILE A 8 -20.82 1.33 30.55
N HIS A 9 -21.83 0.45 30.57
CA HIS A 9 -21.84 -0.72 31.42
C HIS A 9 -20.64 -1.64 31.08
N ARG A 10 -19.96 -2.15 32.12
CA ARG A 10 -18.76 -2.97 31.98
C ARG A 10 -18.96 -4.16 31.04
N LEU A 11 -20.12 -4.80 31.10
CA LEU A 11 -20.48 -5.93 30.23
C LEU A 11 -20.49 -5.54 28.75
N THR A 12 -21.06 -4.37 28.44
CA THR A 12 -21.14 -3.84 27.08
C THR A 12 -19.75 -3.50 26.54
N LEU A 13 -18.90 -2.90 27.37
CA LEU A 13 -17.51 -2.60 27.01
C LEU A 13 -16.71 -3.87 26.74
N THR A 14 -16.85 -4.91 27.57
CA THR A 14 -16.18 -6.20 27.33
C THR A 14 -16.70 -6.91 26.08
N GLY A 15 -17.99 -6.75 25.74
CA GLY A 15 -18.56 -7.25 24.49
C GLY A 15 -17.92 -6.59 23.26
N TYR A 16 -17.81 -5.25 23.25
CA TYR A 16 -17.17 -4.54 22.15
C TYR A 16 -15.69 -4.84 22.02
N LEU A 17 -14.94 -4.91 23.13
CA LEU A 17 -13.51 -5.23 23.09
C LEU A 17 -13.25 -6.64 22.56
N ARG A 18 -14.12 -7.60 22.91
CA ARG A 18 -14.05 -8.96 22.37
C ARG A 18 -14.37 -8.99 20.88
N ALA A 19 -15.45 -8.34 20.44
CA ALA A 19 -15.79 -8.24 19.02
C ALA A 19 -14.67 -7.58 18.19
N LEU A 20 -14.04 -6.53 18.73
CA LEU A 20 -12.89 -5.88 18.08
C LEU A 20 -11.63 -6.77 18.06
N SER A 21 -11.46 -7.66 19.05
CA SER A 21 -10.41 -8.67 19.01
C SER A 21 -10.71 -9.77 17.99
N ASP A 22 -11.97 -10.22 17.91
CA ASP A 22 -12.46 -11.18 16.91
C ASP A 22 -12.29 -10.63 15.48
N MET A 23 -12.50 -9.32 15.29
CA MET A 23 -12.24 -8.60 14.03
C MET A 23 -10.75 -8.30 13.78
N ASN A 24 -9.84 -8.79 14.63
CA ASN A 24 -8.40 -8.60 14.49
C ASN A 24 -7.95 -7.12 14.48
N VAL A 25 -8.73 -6.25 15.14
CA VAL A 25 -8.42 -4.82 15.35
C VAL A 25 -7.67 -4.63 16.67
N LEU A 26 -7.89 -5.50 17.66
CA LEU A 26 -7.20 -5.48 18.95
C LEU A 26 -6.51 -6.82 19.23
N LYS A 27 -5.29 -6.75 19.80
CA LYS A 27 -4.59 -7.89 20.39
C LYS A 27 -4.97 -8.00 21.86
N GLU A 28 -5.57 -9.12 22.22
CA GLU A 28 -5.86 -9.47 23.61
C GLU A 28 -4.64 -10.18 24.22
N LYS A 29 -4.22 -9.72 25.41
CA LYS A 29 -3.19 -10.38 26.22
C LYS A 29 -3.72 -10.59 27.64
N ASP A 30 -3.77 -11.84 28.07
CA ASP A 30 -4.10 -12.21 29.45
C ASP A 30 -2.92 -11.89 30.38
N VAL A 31 -3.13 -10.96 31.32
CA VAL A 31 -2.16 -10.59 32.36
C VAL A 31 -2.90 -10.51 33.70
N PRO A 32 -2.86 -11.55 34.55
CA PRO A 32 -3.61 -11.58 35.80
C PRO A 32 -3.37 -10.32 36.65
N PRO A 33 -4.42 -9.69 37.23
CA PRO A 33 -5.83 -10.09 37.27
C PRO A 33 -6.71 -9.54 36.11
N ALA A 34 -6.12 -9.05 35.01
CA ALA A 34 -6.84 -8.34 33.95
C ALA A 34 -6.52 -8.84 32.52
N LYS A 35 -7.34 -8.40 31.57
CA LYS A 35 -7.09 -8.57 30.13
C LYS A 35 -6.68 -7.23 29.55
N ILE A 36 -5.52 -7.19 28.89
CA ILE A 36 -4.99 -6.00 28.23
C ILE A 36 -5.32 -6.09 26.75
N TYR A 37 -6.08 -5.12 26.25
CA TYR A 37 -6.36 -4.97 24.82
C TYR A 37 -5.42 -3.91 24.26
N THR A 38 -4.57 -4.30 23.33
CA THR A 38 -3.70 -3.37 22.62
C THR A 38 -4.25 -3.19 21.22
N PRO A 39 -4.51 -1.96 20.74
CA PRO A 39 -4.86 -1.77 19.35
C PRO A 39 -3.74 -2.35 18.49
N ILE A 40 -4.12 -3.26 17.60
CA ILE A 40 -3.27 -3.66 16.50
C ILE A 40 -3.22 -2.40 15.66
N LYS A 41 -2.15 -1.61 15.80
CA LYS A 41 -1.76 -0.72 14.72
C LYS A 41 -1.59 -1.67 13.54
N GLY A 42 -2.59 -1.72 12.67
CA GLY A 42 -2.46 -2.37 11.40
C GLY A 42 -1.13 -1.89 10.86
N LYS A 43 -0.28 -2.81 10.39
CA LYS A 43 0.79 -2.40 9.50
C LYS A 43 0.05 -1.63 8.42
N GLU A 44 0.03 -0.30 8.49
CA GLU A 44 -0.39 0.53 7.38
C GLU A 44 0.41 -0.04 6.24
N ARG A 45 -0.27 -0.73 5.32
CA ARG A 45 0.44 -1.40 4.25
C ARG A 45 1.12 -0.27 3.51
N ASP A 46 2.45 -0.23 3.60
CA ASP A 46 3.23 0.79 2.96
C ASP A 46 2.77 0.90 1.51
N ILE A 47 2.66 2.13 1.00
CA ILE A 47 2.18 2.37 -0.37
C ILE A 47 2.96 1.50 -1.37
N TYR A 48 4.25 1.28 -1.12
CA TYR A 48 5.12 0.38 -1.86
C TYR A 48 4.58 -1.06 -1.92
N LEU A 49 4.16 -1.63 -0.78
CA LEU A 49 3.61 -2.99 -0.70
C LEU A 49 2.23 -3.06 -1.37
N LYS A 50 1.37 -2.06 -1.16
CA LYS A 50 0.05 -2.01 -1.81
C LYS A 50 0.18 -2.00 -3.33
N VAL A 51 1.05 -1.15 -3.87
CA VAL A 51 1.27 -1.06 -5.33
C VAL A 51 1.81 -2.39 -5.84
N ALA A 52 2.79 -3.00 -5.17
CA ALA A 52 3.36 -4.27 -5.61
C ALA A 52 2.35 -5.43 -5.58
N GLU A 53 1.49 -5.50 -4.57
CA GLU A 53 0.41 -6.50 -4.49
C GLU A 53 -0.54 -6.37 -5.68
N GLN A 54 -1.00 -5.16 -5.99
CA GLN A 54 -1.92 -4.93 -7.12
C GLN A 54 -1.24 -5.16 -8.48
N SER A 55 0.03 -4.75 -8.63
CA SER A 55 0.82 -5.05 -9.83
C SER A 55 0.92 -6.55 -10.11
N LYS A 56 1.11 -7.37 -9.06
CA LYS A 56 1.17 -8.83 -9.19
C LYS A 56 -0.15 -9.45 -9.61
N ILE A 57 -1.27 -8.91 -9.16
CA ILE A 57 -2.61 -9.36 -9.54
C ILE A 57 -2.88 -9.02 -11.02
N LEU A 58 -2.49 -7.83 -11.46
CA LEU A 58 -2.76 -7.37 -12.83
C LEU A 58 -1.84 -8.03 -13.87
N ALA A 59 -0.54 -8.14 -13.59
CA ALA A 59 0.44 -8.67 -14.53
C ALA A 59 1.60 -9.35 -13.80
N LEU A 60 1.50 -10.66 -13.58
CA LEU A 60 2.53 -11.45 -12.89
C LEU A 60 3.90 -11.43 -13.60
N ASP A 61 3.92 -11.29 -14.93
CA ASP A 61 5.17 -11.29 -15.71
C ASP A 61 5.84 -9.90 -15.76
N LYS A 62 5.06 -8.82 -15.67
CA LYS A 62 5.52 -7.43 -15.80
C LYS A 62 5.35 -6.60 -14.53
N TYR A 63 5.05 -7.23 -13.39
CA TYR A 63 4.83 -6.54 -12.12
C TYR A 63 6.00 -5.63 -11.68
N PRO A 64 7.29 -5.92 -11.95
CA PRO A 64 8.38 -5.05 -11.52
C PRO A 64 8.39 -3.73 -12.29
N GLU A 65 8.20 -3.81 -13.62
CA GLU A 65 8.13 -2.64 -14.51
C GLU A 65 6.89 -1.79 -14.21
N LEU A 66 5.74 -2.44 -14.01
CA LEU A 66 4.49 -1.76 -13.69
C LEU A 66 4.56 -1.05 -12.32
N THR A 67 5.19 -1.69 -11.33
CA THR A 67 5.39 -1.09 -10.02
C THR A 67 6.33 0.12 -10.11
N LEU A 68 7.43 0.01 -10.85
CA LEU A 68 8.33 1.13 -11.09
C LEU A 68 7.62 2.29 -11.80
N TYR A 69 6.86 1.99 -12.86
CA TYR A 69 6.09 2.97 -13.62
C TYR A 69 5.06 3.70 -12.74
N THR A 70 4.31 2.94 -11.95
CA THR A 70 3.30 3.47 -11.03
C THR A 70 3.92 4.40 -9.99
N LEU A 71 5.01 3.97 -9.34
CA LEU A 71 5.70 4.78 -8.34
C LEU A 71 6.33 6.03 -8.96
N TYR A 72 6.91 5.92 -10.16
CA TYR A 72 7.48 7.04 -10.89
C TYR A 72 6.41 8.09 -11.23
N LYS A 73 5.23 7.68 -11.74
CA LYS A 73 4.11 8.59 -12.02
C LYS A 73 3.52 9.21 -10.75
N LEU A 74 3.43 8.45 -9.66
CA LEU A 74 2.92 8.94 -8.36
C LEU A 74 3.84 9.98 -7.73
N PHE A 75 5.14 9.71 -7.68
CA PHE A 75 6.11 10.59 -7.01
C PHE A 75 6.75 11.62 -7.94
N LYS A 76 6.58 11.48 -9.26
CA LYS A 76 7.17 12.32 -10.30
C LYS A 76 8.69 12.47 -10.16
N ARG A 77 9.35 11.40 -9.70
CA ARG A 77 10.80 11.35 -9.47
C ARG A 77 11.33 9.95 -9.75
N PRO A 78 12.64 9.81 -10.04
CA PRO A 78 13.30 8.51 -10.06
C PRO A 78 13.11 7.76 -8.73
N ILE A 79 12.91 6.44 -8.84
CA ILE A 79 12.65 5.57 -7.70
C ILE A 79 13.93 4.83 -7.32
N PHE A 80 14.30 4.89 -6.04
CA PHE A 80 15.52 4.26 -5.55
C PHE A 80 15.35 2.74 -5.43
N LYS A 81 16.46 2.00 -5.59
CA LYS A 81 16.49 0.54 -5.41
C LYS A 81 15.90 0.09 -4.07
N GLU A 82 16.17 0.83 -3.00
CA GLU A 82 15.64 0.53 -1.65
C GLU A 82 14.11 0.63 -1.56
N GLU A 83 13.50 1.53 -2.34
CA GLU A 83 12.04 1.67 -2.41
C GLU A 83 11.42 0.48 -3.16
N LEU A 84 12.11 -0.01 -4.20
CA LEU A 84 11.74 -1.24 -4.91
C LEU A 84 11.93 -2.48 -4.04
N GLU A 85 13.00 -2.55 -3.25
CA GLU A 85 13.23 -3.64 -2.29
C GLU A 85 12.14 -3.66 -1.20
N ARG A 86 11.68 -2.49 -0.73
CA ARG A 86 10.50 -2.39 0.17
C ARG A 86 9.21 -2.84 -0.49
N ALA A 87 9.08 -2.64 -1.80
CA ALA A 87 7.97 -3.17 -2.60
C ALA A 87 8.09 -4.70 -2.84
N GLY A 88 9.18 -5.33 -2.42
CA GLY A 88 9.44 -6.76 -2.62
C GLY A 88 10.01 -7.11 -3.99
N ILE A 89 10.63 -6.14 -4.68
CA ILE A 89 11.30 -6.33 -5.97
C ILE A 89 12.81 -6.34 -5.71
N PHE A 90 13.40 -7.53 -5.62
CA PHE A 90 14.82 -7.71 -5.30
C PHE A 90 15.71 -7.99 -6.51
N GLU A 91 15.15 -8.58 -7.58
CA GLU A 91 15.95 -9.24 -8.63
C GLU A 91 15.90 -8.60 -10.02
N PHE A 92 15.02 -7.64 -10.26
CA PHE A 92 14.89 -7.00 -11.56
C PHE A 92 15.39 -5.56 -11.51
N SER A 93 16.30 -5.22 -12.43
CA SER A 93 16.55 -3.86 -12.88
C SER A 93 15.41 -3.48 -13.84
N PRO A 94 14.27 -2.96 -13.34
CA PRO A 94 13.01 -2.92 -14.08
C PRO A 94 12.96 -1.76 -15.08
N GLY A 95 14.09 -1.14 -15.36
CA GLY A 95 14.16 0.10 -16.13
C GLY A 95 15.58 0.62 -16.27
N VAL A 96 15.68 1.81 -16.86
CA VAL A 96 16.94 2.49 -17.13
C VAL A 96 17.40 3.19 -15.86
N GLN A 97 18.70 3.11 -15.58
CA GLN A 97 19.29 3.87 -14.47
C GLN A 97 19.18 5.37 -14.76
N ALA A 98 18.60 6.13 -13.82
CA ALA A 98 18.41 7.57 -13.95
C ALA A 98 19.75 8.31 -14.10
N LYS A 99 19.72 9.50 -14.73
CA LYS A 99 20.91 10.36 -14.84
C LYS A 99 21.33 10.86 -13.46
N GLU A 100 22.63 11.07 -13.27
CA GLU A 100 23.20 11.48 -11.97
C GLU A 100 22.64 12.83 -11.46
N GLU A 101 22.28 13.73 -12.37
CA GLU A 101 21.60 14.99 -12.05
C GLU A 101 20.21 14.78 -11.42
N GLU A 102 19.39 13.91 -12.02
CA GLU A 102 18.04 13.60 -11.51
C GLU A 102 18.09 12.86 -10.17
N ILE A 103 19.12 12.02 -9.98
CA ILE A 103 19.38 11.33 -8.71
C ILE A 103 19.73 12.35 -7.62
N ALA A 104 20.58 13.33 -7.94
CA ALA A 104 20.98 14.36 -6.99
C ALA A 104 19.79 15.23 -6.54
N ASP A 105 18.89 15.58 -7.46
CA ASP A 105 17.71 16.37 -7.15
C ASP A 105 16.64 15.57 -6.39
N ALA A 106 16.39 14.32 -6.77
CA ALA A 106 15.54 13.41 -5.99
C ALA A 106 16.08 13.22 -4.56
N ARG A 107 17.41 13.16 -4.41
CA ARG A 107 18.06 13.01 -3.10
C ARG A 107 17.92 14.26 -2.24
N LYS A 108 18.09 15.46 -2.80
CA LYS A 108 17.81 16.72 -2.09
C LYS A 108 16.37 16.75 -1.59
N PHE A 109 15.42 16.29 -2.41
CA PHE A 109 14.02 16.17 -2.02
C PHE A 109 13.83 15.19 -0.86
N MET A 110 14.43 14.01 -0.92
CA MET A 110 14.30 12.98 0.13
C MET A 110 14.94 13.40 1.46
N GLN A 111 16.06 14.13 1.41
CA GLN A 111 16.66 14.73 2.60
C GLN A 111 15.74 15.77 3.25
N LYS A 112 15.07 16.60 2.45
CA LYS A 112 14.07 17.57 2.95
C LYS A 112 12.89 16.87 3.62
N THR A 113 12.46 15.72 3.13
CA THR A 113 11.37 14.93 3.72
C THR A 113 11.82 14.04 4.89
N GLY A 114 13.08 14.12 5.33
CA GLY A 114 13.61 13.37 6.48
C GLY A 114 13.96 11.90 6.18
N PHE A 115 13.96 11.48 4.91
CA PHE A 115 14.35 10.13 4.51
C PHE A 115 15.87 10.06 4.26
N LYS A 116 16.56 9.21 5.04
CA LYS A 116 18.00 8.98 4.87
C LYS A 116 18.24 7.88 3.82
N ILE A 117 18.51 8.30 2.59
CA ILE A 117 18.93 7.39 1.51
C ILE A 117 20.47 7.35 1.43
N PRO A 118 21.08 6.16 1.49
CA PRO A 118 22.51 5.95 1.27
C PRO A 118 23.02 6.59 -0.04
N THR A 119 24.28 6.99 -0.06
CA THR A 119 24.89 7.66 -1.23
C THR A 119 25.09 6.74 -2.44
N SER A 120 24.99 5.43 -2.24
CA SER A 120 25.29 4.40 -3.25
C SER A 120 24.03 3.91 -4.00
N SER A 121 22.87 4.47 -3.69
CA SER A 121 21.58 3.92 -4.12
C SER A 121 21.28 4.31 -5.57
N LYS A 122 21.25 3.30 -6.45
CA LYS A 122 20.82 3.46 -7.85
C LYS A 122 19.34 3.82 -7.88
N ALA A 123 18.95 4.74 -8.76
CA ALA A 123 17.56 5.05 -9.05
C ALA A 123 17.20 4.63 -10.49
N TYR A 124 15.96 4.23 -10.69
CA TYR A 124 15.46 3.73 -11.97
C TYR A 124 14.32 4.62 -12.48
N VAL A 125 14.25 4.73 -13.81
CA VAL A 125 13.16 5.38 -14.55
C VAL A 125 12.52 4.32 -15.45
N PRO A 126 11.18 4.24 -15.51
CA PRO A 126 10.50 3.32 -16.42
C PRO A 126 10.75 3.70 -17.88
N MET A 127 11.00 2.72 -18.74
CA MET A 127 11.29 2.94 -20.17
C MET A 127 10.06 2.80 -21.07
N ASN A 128 9.00 2.13 -20.60
CA ASN A 128 7.83 1.76 -21.40
C ASN A 128 6.65 2.71 -21.13
N GLU A 129 6.25 3.48 -22.14
CA GLU A 129 5.04 4.32 -22.10
C GLU A 129 3.75 3.52 -22.28
N ASP A 130 3.82 2.32 -22.89
CA ASP A 130 2.70 1.39 -23.13
C ASP A 130 2.06 0.82 -21.84
N LEU A 131 2.55 1.22 -20.66
CA LEU A 131 2.03 0.79 -19.36
C LEU A 131 0.95 1.75 -18.80
N GLU A 132 0.60 2.81 -19.51
CA GLU A 132 -0.34 3.83 -19.03
C GLU A 132 -1.76 3.29 -18.79
N ASP A 133 -2.28 2.45 -19.70
CA ASP A 133 -3.58 1.80 -19.53
C ASP A 133 -3.59 0.87 -18.30
N MET A 134 -2.52 0.10 -18.11
CA MET A 134 -2.37 -0.77 -16.94
C MET A 134 -2.22 0.01 -15.64
N PHE A 135 -1.58 1.18 -15.67
CA PHE A 135 -1.50 2.08 -14.53
C PHE A 135 -2.88 2.61 -14.12
N HIS A 136 -3.72 3.01 -15.08
CA HIS A 136 -5.08 3.43 -14.79
C HIS A 136 -5.91 2.32 -14.15
N ILE A 137 -5.83 1.10 -14.69
CA ILE A 137 -6.52 -0.07 -14.13
C ILE A 137 -6.02 -0.37 -12.71
N LEU A 138 -4.71 -0.31 -12.49
CA LEU A 138 -4.10 -0.55 -11.18
C LEU A 138 -4.57 0.48 -10.15
N LEU A 139 -4.64 1.77 -10.50
CA LEU A 139 -5.16 2.81 -9.61
C LEU A 139 -6.62 2.58 -9.24
N VAL A 140 -7.45 2.18 -10.21
CA VAL A 140 -8.85 1.83 -9.96
C VAL A 140 -8.94 0.63 -9.02
N GLN A 141 -8.15 -0.42 -9.24
CA GLN A 141 -8.10 -1.59 -8.36
C GLN A 141 -7.64 -1.23 -6.94
N MET A 142 -6.60 -0.38 -6.81
CA MET A 142 -6.17 0.13 -5.51
C MET A 142 -7.31 0.87 -4.80
N LEU A 143 -8.00 1.77 -5.50
CA LEU A 143 -9.10 2.55 -4.92
C LEU A 143 -10.28 1.67 -4.51
N VAL A 144 -10.68 0.70 -5.35
CA VAL A 144 -11.73 -0.27 -5.03
C VAL A 144 -11.36 -1.13 -3.82
N SER A 145 -10.09 -1.54 -3.72
CA SER A 145 -9.60 -2.34 -2.59
C SER A 145 -9.59 -1.55 -1.27
N ASP A 146 -9.27 -0.25 -1.33
CA ASP A 146 -9.16 0.61 -0.15
C ASP A 146 -10.52 1.12 0.35
N SER A 147 -11.47 1.29 -0.56
CA SER A 147 -12.83 1.74 -0.24
C SER A 147 -13.80 0.61 0.15
N GLU A 148 -13.32 -0.64 0.21
CA GLU A 148 -14.13 -1.86 0.42
C GLU A 148 -15.36 -1.96 -0.50
N CYS A 149 -15.40 -1.18 -1.59
CA CYS A 149 -16.53 -1.06 -2.51
C CYS A 149 -16.57 -2.16 -3.57
N SER A 150 -15.85 -3.26 -3.37
CA SER A 150 -15.82 -4.41 -4.28
C SER A 150 -17.23 -4.96 -4.56
N TYR A 151 -18.14 -4.87 -3.58
CA TYR A 151 -19.54 -5.26 -3.72
C TYR A 151 -20.39 -4.33 -4.63
N LEU A 152 -19.90 -3.13 -4.94
CA LEU A 152 -20.56 -2.17 -5.85
C LEU A 152 -20.10 -2.34 -7.30
N VAL A 153 -18.95 -2.98 -7.52
CA VAL A 153 -18.46 -3.31 -8.86
C VAL A 153 -19.20 -4.55 -9.35
N LYS A 154 -20.47 -4.37 -9.75
CA LYS A 154 -21.22 -5.41 -10.46
C LYS A 154 -20.55 -5.64 -11.81
N GLU A 155 -19.93 -6.81 -12.00
CA GLU A 155 -19.64 -7.32 -13.33
C GLU A 155 -20.96 -7.39 -14.10
N THR A 156 -21.17 -6.46 -15.03
CA THR A 156 -22.29 -6.54 -15.95
C THR A 156 -22.03 -7.74 -16.85
N LYS A 157 -22.67 -8.88 -16.54
CA LYS A 157 -22.82 -9.96 -17.52
C LYS A 157 -23.55 -9.37 -18.72
N GLN A 158 -22.80 -9.06 -19.77
CA GLN A 158 -23.35 -8.62 -21.03
C GLN A 158 -24.24 -9.75 -21.56
N ALA A 159 -25.55 -9.62 -21.38
CA ALA A 159 -26.51 -10.49 -22.03
C ALA A 159 -26.42 -10.19 -23.53
N LYS A 160 -25.80 -11.10 -24.29
CA LYS A 160 -25.93 -11.08 -25.74
C LYS A 160 -27.40 -11.37 -26.05
N LEU A 161 -28.04 -10.48 -26.79
CA LEU A 161 -29.31 -10.77 -27.43
C LEU A 161 -28.99 -11.75 -28.56
N ASP A 162 -29.34 -13.02 -28.39
CA ASP A 162 -29.40 -13.95 -29.53
C ASP A 162 -30.61 -13.54 -30.39
N LEU A 163 -30.34 -13.24 -31.65
CA LEU A 163 -31.31 -12.91 -32.71
C LEU A 163 -31.77 -14.18 -33.42
#